data_AF-A0A9J9LGV7-F1
#
_entry.id   AF-A0A9J9LGV7-F1
#
_cell.length_a   1.000
_cell.length_b   1.000
_cell.length_c   1.000
_cell.angle_alpha   90.00
_cell.angle_beta   90.00
_cell.angle_gamma   90.00
#
_symmetry.space_group_name_H-M   'P 1'
#
loop_
_entity.id
_entity.type
_entity.pdbx_description
1 polymer ?
#
loop_
_entity_poly.entity_id
_entity_poly.type
_entity_poly.pdbx_seq_one_letter_code
_entity_poly.pdbx_strand_id
1 'polypeptide(L)'
;MATIASEETLKPSSSAAANPRIRLDLRTILYWYLHLFGFTLSSLLISWGLFFLFFLAIGGFSIDGMMHQLANMASRYVAADPARIASFKQVLAGAQLLLAGAIIVLRRHLIIPRHVSEGNRSHG
;
A
#
# COMPACT_ATOMS: atom_id res chain seq x y z
N MET A 1 59.55 -51.65 -9.56
CA MET A 1 59.53 -50.21 -9.86
C MET A 1 58.15 -49.68 -9.50
N ALA A 2 58.07 -48.94 -8.39
CA ALA A 2 56.87 -48.24 -7.97
C ALA A 2 56.77 -46.90 -8.72
N THR A 3 55.60 -46.58 -9.25
CA THR A 3 55.19 -45.19 -9.57
C THR A 3 53.69 -45.13 -9.30
N ILE A 4 53.33 -44.96 -8.03
CA ILE A 4 52.82 -43.73 -7.38
C ILE A 4 51.40 -43.39 -7.85
N ALA A 5 50.50 -43.47 -6.87
CA ALA A 5 49.12 -43.05 -6.86
C ALA A 5 48.95 -41.53 -7.04
N SER A 6 47.68 -41.10 -7.01
CA SER A 6 47.23 -39.73 -6.71
C SER A 6 47.18 -38.79 -7.91
N GLU A 7 45.97 -38.54 -8.42
CA GLU A 7 45.22 -37.35 -8.01
C GLU A 7 43.80 -37.40 -8.59
N GLU A 8 42.83 -37.59 -7.69
CA GLU A 8 41.54 -36.92 -7.81
C GLU A 8 41.81 -35.43 -8.06
N THR A 9 41.66 -34.96 -9.30
CA THR A 9 41.41 -33.54 -9.53
C THR A 9 39.92 -33.37 -9.79
N LEU A 10 39.21 -33.45 -8.66
CA LEU A 10 37.91 -32.85 -8.43
C LEU A 10 37.84 -31.51 -9.16
N LYS A 11 37.22 -31.48 -10.34
CA LYS A 11 36.97 -30.22 -11.04
C LYS A 11 36.05 -29.42 -10.12
N PRO A 12 36.51 -28.30 -9.54
CA PRO A 12 35.71 -27.60 -8.57
C PRO A 12 34.43 -27.14 -9.26
N SER A 13 33.30 -27.61 -8.73
CA SER A 13 32.01 -26.93 -8.79
C SER A 13 32.21 -25.55 -8.13
N SER A 14 32.85 -24.63 -8.86
CA SER A 14 32.67 -23.22 -8.61
C SER A 14 31.53 -22.79 -9.50
N SER A 15 30.32 -23.04 -8.98
CA SER A 15 29.21 -22.10 -9.15
C SER A 15 29.83 -20.72 -9.01
N ALA A 16 30.13 -20.07 -10.13
CA ALA A 16 30.36 -18.65 -10.18
C ALA A 16 29.05 -18.05 -9.69
N ALA A 17 28.95 -17.91 -8.37
CA ALA A 17 27.91 -17.19 -7.69
C ALA A 17 27.96 -15.82 -8.33
N ALA A 18 27.07 -15.63 -9.30
CA ALA A 18 26.81 -14.35 -9.93
C ALA A 18 26.40 -13.48 -8.77
N ASN A 19 27.37 -12.76 -8.20
CA ASN A 19 27.14 -11.80 -7.16
C ASN A 19 26.16 -10.81 -7.79
N PRO A 20 24.86 -10.84 -7.41
CA PRO A 20 23.96 -9.85 -7.90
C PRO A 20 24.42 -8.60 -7.17
N ARG A 21 25.35 -7.86 -7.80
CA ARG A 21 25.59 -6.47 -7.42
C ARG A 21 24.21 -5.86 -7.55
N ILE A 22 23.54 -5.70 -6.41
CA ILE A 22 22.26 -5.00 -6.31
C ILE A 22 22.61 -3.56 -6.68
N ARG A 23 22.72 -3.32 -7.99
CA ARG A 23 22.59 -1.99 -8.55
C ARG A 23 21.14 -1.68 -8.28
N LEU A 24 20.90 -1.12 -7.11
CA LEU A 24 19.65 -0.47 -6.75
C LEU A 24 19.40 0.53 -7.87
N ASP A 25 18.65 0.07 -8.88
CA ASP A 25 18.32 0.89 -10.02
C ASP A 25 17.41 1.98 -9.45
N LEU A 26 17.98 3.17 -9.27
CA LEU A 26 17.28 4.32 -8.72
C LEU A 26 15.98 4.55 -9.50
N ARG A 27 15.95 4.22 -10.80
CA ARG A 27 14.75 4.25 -11.62
C ARG A 27 13.70 3.24 -11.15
N THR A 28 14.08 2.01 -10.86
CA THR A 28 13.20 0.98 -10.30
C THR A 28 12.67 1.38 -8.92
N ILE A 29 13.52 1.91 -8.04
CA ILE A 29 13.12 2.40 -6.72
C ILE A 29 12.15 3.58 -6.84
N LEU A 30 12.48 4.56 -7.69
CA LEU A 30 11.63 5.74 -7.93
C LEU A 30 10.27 5.34 -8.51
N TYR A 31 10.26 4.44 -9.49
CA TYR A 31 9.03 3.90 -10.06
C TYR A 31 8.17 3.22 -8.99
N TRP A 32 8.79 2.38 -8.16
CA TRP A 32 8.09 1.69 -7.08
C TRP A 32 7.49 2.66 -6.06
N TYR A 33 8.23 3.67 -5.62
CA TYR A 33 7.71 4.69 -4.71
C TYR A 33 6.60 5.52 -5.34
N LEU A 34 6.72 5.91 -6.61
CA LEU A 34 5.68 6.68 -7.29
C LEU A 34 4.39 5.86 -7.42
N HIS A 35 4.52 4.57 -7.75
CA HIS A 35 3.38 3.66 -7.82
C HIS A 35 2.74 3.44 -6.45
N LEU A 36 3.55 3.17 -5.41
CA LEU A 36 3.07 3.02 -4.04
C LEU A 36 2.37 4.29 -3.54
N PHE A 37 2.95 5.46 -3.84
CA PHE A 37 2.38 6.76 -3.48
C PHE A 37 1.04 6.97 -4.18
N GLY A 38 0.94 6.74 -5.49
CA GLY A 38 -0.33 6.84 -6.22
C GLY A 38 -1.39 5.86 -5.69
N PHE A 39 -1.00 4.63 -5.38
CA PHE A 39 -1.89 3.64 -4.78
C PHE A 39 -2.38 4.05 -3.38
N THR A 40 -1.48 4.55 -2.54
CA THR A 40 -1.79 4.98 -1.18
C THR A 40 -2.66 6.24 -1.18
N LEU A 41 -2.29 7.24 -1.98
CA LEU A 41 -3.03 8.49 -2.11
C LEU A 41 -4.43 8.25 -2.66
N SER A 42 -4.58 7.41 -3.68
CA SER A 42 -5.91 7.03 -4.19
C SER A 42 -6.74 6.27 -3.16
N SER A 43 -6.12 5.38 -2.37
CA SER A 43 -6.82 4.68 -1.28
C SER A 43 -7.27 5.65 -0.19
N LEU A 44 -6.43 6.62 0.14
CA LEU A 44 -6.74 7.69 1.09
C LEU A 44 -7.88 8.57 0.58
N LEU A 45 -7.87 8.94 -0.70
CA LEU A 45 -8.93 9.74 -1.31
C LEU A 45 -10.27 9.01 -1.29
N ILE A 46 -10.29 7.70 -1.59
CA ILE A 46 -11.49 6.87 -1.47
C ILE A 46 -11.99 6.86 -0.02
N SER A 47 -11.10 6.71 0.97
CA SER A 47 -11.50 6.73 2.39
C SER A 47 -12.14 8.06 2.80
N TRP A 48 -11.58 9.20 2.36
CA TRP A 48 -12.17 10.53 2.58
C TRP A 48 -13.52 10.69 1.87
N GLY A 49 -13.64 10.16 0.65
CA GLY A 49 -14.91 10.10 -0.06
C GLY A 49 -15.97 9.33 0.72
N LEU A 50 -15.61 8.22 1.38
CA LEU A 50 -16.54 7.47 2.23
C LEU A 50 -16.96 8.25 3.47
N PHE A 51 -16.07 9.02 4.12
CA PHE A 51 -16.48 9.92 5.20
C PHE A 51 -17.47 10.98 4.71
N PHE A 52 -17.18 11.60 3.57
CA PHE A 52 -18.09 12.56 2.96
C PHE A 52 -19.47 11.93 2.67
N LEU A 53 -19.49 10.76 2.02
CA LEU A 53 -20.72 10.03 1.72
C LEU A 53 -21.47 9.59 2.99
N PHE A 54 -20.76 9.24 4.06
CA PHE A 54 -21.37 8.93 5.35
C PHE A 54 -22.14 10.14 5.91
N PHE A 55 -21.49 11.31 5.99
CA PHE A 55 -22.14 12.54 6.44
C PHE A 55 -23.30 12.97 5.52
N LEU A 56 -23.14 12.78 4.21
CA LEU A 56 -24.19 13.04 3.24
C LEU A 56 -25.39 12.11 3.47
N ALA A 57 -25.16 10.81 3.70
CA ALA A 57 -26.21 9.83 3.95
C ALA A 57 -26.99 10.13 5.24
N ILE A 58 -26.31 10.41 6.35
CA ILE A 58 -26.99 10.79 7.61
C ILE A 58 -27.60 12.20 7.57
N GLY A 59 -27.17 13.02 6.60
CA GLY A 59 -27.75 14.33 6.27
C GLY A 59 -28.97 14.25 5.35
N GLY A 60 -29.51 13.06 5.09
CA GLY A 60 -30.67 12.88 4.20
C GLY A 60 -30.35 13.10 2.72
N PHE A 61 -29.11 12.84 2.31
CA PHE A 61 -28.60 13.10 0.95
C PHE A 61 -28.67 14.57 0.51
N SER A 62 -28.70 15.50 1.47
CA SER A 62 -28.67 16.94 1.23
C SER A 62 -27.39 17.57 1.79
N ILE A 63 -26.90 18.60 1.11
CA ILE A 63 -25.75 19.40 1.58
C ILE A 63 -26.09 20.14 2.87
N ASP A 64 -27.31 20.68 3.01
CA ASP A 64 -27.74 21.38 4.22
C ASP A 64 -27.78 20.43 5.43
N GLY A 65 -28.32 19.23 5.23
CA GLY A 65 -28.37 18.21 6.27
C GLY A 65 -26.98 17.70 6.66
N MET A 66 -26.08 17.51 5.69
CA MET A 66 -24.68 17.16 5.94
C MET A 66 -23.98 18.24 6.79
N MET A 67 -24.13 19.52 6.40
CA MET A 67 -23.53 20.65 7.11
C MET A 67 -24.09 20.79 8.53
N HIS A 68 -25.37 20.49 8.74
CA HIS A 68 -25.97 20.46 10.07
C HIS A 68 -25.30 19.40 10.98
N GLN A 69 -25.01 18.21 10.45
CA GLN A 69 -24.30 17.17 11.20
C GLN A 69 -22.87 17.57 11.53
N LEU A 70 -22.17 18.21 10.59
CA LEU A 70 -20.82 18.75 10.80
C LEU A 70 -20.81 19.87 11.85
N ALA A 71 -21.78 20.79 11.81
CA ALA A 71 -21.92 21.86 12.79
C ALA A 71 -22.19 21.32 14.21
N ASN A 72 -23.03 20.29 14.32
CA ASN A 72 -23.28 19.61 15.59
C ASN A 72 -22.03 18.92 16.14
N MET A 73 -21.22 18.31 15.29
CA MET A 73 -19.98 17.68 15.71
C MET A 73 -18.92 18.72 16.11
N ALA A 74 -18.76 19.77 15.30
CA ALA A 74 -17.79 20.84 15.52
C ALA A 74 -18.06 21.60 16.83
N SER A 75 -19.31 21.99 17.07
CA SER A 75 -19.71 22.65 18.33
C SER A 75 -19.40 21.79 19.55
N ARG A 76 -19.69 20.48 19.49
CA ARG A 76 -19.35 19.53 20.57
C ARG A 76 -17.86 19.30 20.75
N TYR A 77 -17.06 19.39 19.68
CA TYR A 77 -15.61 19.26 19.73
C TYR A 77 -14.96 20.51 20.35
N VAL A 78 -15.40 21.71 19.95
CA VAL A 78 -14.87 22.98 20.47
C VAL A 78 -15.21 23.16 21.94
N ALA A 79 -16.40 22.73 22.37
CA ALA A 79 -16.81 22.78 23.78
C ALA A 79 -16.21 21.67 24.66
N ALA A 80 -15.43 20.74 24.09
CA ALA A 80 -14.88 19.61 24.84
C ALA A 80 -13.58 19.95 25.57
N ASP A 81 -13.40 19.36 26.75
CA ASP A 81 -12.14 19.38 27.49
C ASP A 81 -10.99 18.67 26.73
N PRO A 82 -9.71 19.04 26.93
CA PRO A 82 -8.57 18.43 26.23
C PRO A 82 -8.52 16.89 26.24
N ALA A 83 -8.91 16.24 27.35
CA ALA A 83 -8.92 14.77 27.42
C ALA A 83 -9.91 14.14 26.41
N ARG A 84 -11.07 14.78 26.23
CA ARG A 84 -12.11 14.34 25.30
C ARG A 84 -11.75 14.66 23.84
N ILE A 85 -11.05 15.77 23.61
CA ILE A 85 -10.47 16.09 22.29
C ILE A 85 -9.44 15.03 21.87
N ALA A 86 -8.56 14.61 22.78
CA ALA A 86 -7.59 13.55 22.49
C ALA A 86 -8.28 12.23 22.11
N SER A 87 -9.30 11.85 22.87
CA SER A 87 -10.11 10.65 22.59
C SER A 87 -10.81 10.75 21.23
N PHE A 88 -11.39 11.92 20.89
CA PHE A 88 -12.01 12.16 19.59
C PHE A 88 -11.01 11.95 18.43
N LYS A 89 -9.79 12.49 18.57
CA LYS A 89 -8.73 12.30 17.56
C LYS A 89 -8.32 10.83 17.42
N GLN A 90 -8.26 10.08 18.53
CA GLN A 90 -7.96 8.64 18.49
C GLN A 90 -9.05 7.86 17.75
N VAL A 91 -10.33 8.14 18.02
CA VAL A 91 -11.44 7.51 17.32
C VAL A 91 -11.41 7.84 15.82
N LEU A 92 -11.18 9.10 15.46
CA LEU A 92 -11.07 9.52 14.05
C LEU A 92 -9.89 8.84 13.35
N ALA A 93 -8.72 8.80 13.99
CA ALA A 93 -7.54 8.12 13.46
C ALA A 93 -7.77 6.61 13.31
N GLY A 94 -8.40 5.97 14.31
CA GLY A 94 -8.76 4.57 14.25
C GLY A 94 -9.72 4.26 13.11
N ALA A 95 -10.79 5.05 12.95
CA ALA A 95 -11.72 4.91 11.83
C ALA A 95 -11.01 5.10 10.48
N GLN A 96 -10.16 6.11 10.35
CA GLN A 96 -9.37 6.37 9.14
C GLN A 96 -8.46 5.19 8.79
N LEU A 97 -7.73 4.63 9.77
CA LEU A 97 -6.85 3.48 9.58
C LEU A 97 -7.63 2.23 9.20
N LEU A 98 -8.80 1.98 9.82
CA LEU A 98 -9.67 0.86 9.47
C LEU A 98 -10.21 0.99 8.05
N LEU A 99 -10.73 2.15 7.65
CA LEU A 99 -11.23 2.37 6.29
C LEU A 99 -10.10 2.26 5.26
N ALA A 100 -8.98 2.96 5.47
CA ALA A 100 -7.85 2.91 4.56
C ALA A 100 -7.28 1.49 4.44
N GLY A 101 -7.12 0.78 5.57
CA GLY A 101 -6.69 -0.61 5.61
C GLY A 101 -7.64 -1.55 4.86
N ALA A 102 -8.95 -1.42 5.09
CA ALA A 102 -9.96 -2.20 4.38
C ALA A 102 -9.92 -1.94 2.86
N ILE A 103 -9.78 -0.67 2.44
CA ILE A 103 -9.65 -0.29 1.03
C ILE A 103 -8.37 -0.87 0.42
N ILE A 104 -7.23 -0.78 1.11
CA ILE A 104 -5.96 -1.34 0.64
C ILE A 104 -6.07 -2.86 0.49
N VAL A 105 -6.64 -3.55 1.49
CA VAL A 105 -6.89 -4.99 1.44
C VAL A 105 -7.82 -5.36 0.30
N LEU A 106 -8.90 -4.60 0.08
CA LEU A 106 -9.80 -4.82 -1.03
C LEU A 106 -9.09 -4.57 -2.36
N ARG A 107 -8.30 -3.51 -2.49
CA ARG A 107 -7.63 -3.15 -3.75
C ARG A 107 -6.37 -3.96 -4.04
N ARG A 108 -5.86 -4.75 -3.09
CA ARG A 108 -4.61 -5.51 -3.23
C ARG A 108 -4.58 -6.40 -4.48
N HIS A 109 -5.73 -6.93 -4.89
CA HIS A 109 -5.84 -7.81 -6.05
C HIS A 109 -5.72 -7.07 -7.40
N LEU A 110 -5.92 -5.75 -7.41
CA LEU A 110 -5.75 -4.89 -8.59
C LEU A 110 -4.28 -4.51 -8.85
N ILE A 111 -3.36 -4.89 -7.95
CA ILE A 111 -1.92 -4.58 -8.05
C ILE A 111 -1.18 -5.61 -8.92
N ILE A 112 -1.79 -6.75 -9.30
CA ILE A 112 -1.14 -7.75 -10.14
C ILE A 112 -1.35 -7.41 -11.63
N PRO A 113 -0.35 -6.84 -12.34
CA PRO A 113 -0.43 -6.69 -13.78
C PRO A 113 -0.52 -8.05 -14.46
N ARG A 114 -1.56 -8.27 -15.27
CA ARG A 114 -1.72 -9.45 -16.15
C ARG A 114 -0.68 -9.53 -17.29
N HIS A 115 0.32 -8.65 -17.33
CA HIS A 115 1.22 -8.50 -18.47
C HIS A 115 2.33 -9.57 -18.56
N VAL A 116 2.31 -10.61 -17.71
CA VAL A 116 3.27 -11.73 -17.76
C VAL A 116 2.79 -12.89 -18.66
N SER A 117 1.70 -12.73 -19.41
CA SER A 117 1.16 -13.80 -20.28
C SER A 117 1.31 -13.58 -21.79
N GLU A 118 1.92 -12.48 -22.25
CA GLU A 118 2.16 -12.22 -23.69
C GLU A 118 3.63 -12.37 -24.10
N GLY A 119 4.37 -13.23 -23.39
CA GLY A 119 5.76 -13.56 -23.67
C GLY A 119 5.99 -14.94 -24.27
N ASN A 120 5.03 -15.53 -25.00
CA ASN A 120 5.31 -16.77 -25.76
C ASN A 120 4.34 -16.97 -26.94
N ARG A 121 4.46 -16.14 -27.97
CA ARG A 121 4.09 -16.55 -29.33
C ARG A 121 5.31 -16.41 -30.23
N SER A 122 6.27 -17.30 -30.01
CA SER A 122 7.15 -17.77 -31.08
C SER A 122 6.25 -18.18 -32.26
N HIS A 123 6.21 -17.34 -33.28
CA HIS A 123 5.80 -17.77 -34.61
C HIS A 123 7.09 -18.25 -35.28
N GLY A 124 7.09 -19.54 -35.62
CA GLY A 124 8.11 -20.14 -36.49
C GLY A 124 7.90 -19.76 -37.95
#